data_AF-A0A969BTY4-F1
#
_entry.id   AF-A0A969BTY4-F1
#
_cell.length_a   1.000
_cell.length_b   1.000
_cell.length_c   1.000
_cell.angle_alpha   90.00
_cell.angle_beta   90.00
_cell.angle_gamma   90.00
#
_symmetry.space_group_name_H-M   'P 1'
#
loop_
_entity.id
_entity.type
_entity.pdbx_description
1 polymer ?
#
loop_
_entity_poly.entity_id
_entity_poly.type
_entity_poly.pdbx_seq_one_letter_code
_entity_poly.pdbx_strand_id
1 'polypeptide(L)'
;MKKFLKILGVIFGGLVGLVLIAVVAIFAISESQINKAYAIKPESLAVVVPTDANAIKEGERLANIRGCTGCHTPDLGGEPKFFDNPLAAISAANLTRGAGGRASGYTDEDWVRAIRQAWQKMGMACG
;
A
#
# COMPACT_ATOMS: atom_id res chain seq x y z
N MET A 1 -3.31 -53.52 -16.45
CA MET A 1 -2.36 -52.66 -15.71
C MET A 1 -1.85 -51.46 -16.53
N LYS A 2 -1.17 -51.63 -17.68
CA LYS A 2 -0.60 -50.53 -18.48
C LYS A 2 -1.60 -49.45 -18.96
N LYS A 3 -2.86 -49.82 -19.31
CA LYS A 3 -3.92 -48.86 -19.70
C LYS A 3 -4.39 -47.99 -18.52
N PHE A 4 -4.46 -48.55 -17.32
CA PHE A 4 -4.94 -47.84 -16.12
C PHE A 4 -3.92 -46.78 -15.67
N LEU A 5 -2.63 -47.13 -15.68
CA LEU A 5 -1.52 -46.20 -15.43
C LEU A 5 -1.48 -45.04 -16.43
N LYS A 6 -1.77 -45.29 -17.72
CA LYS A 6 -1.86 -44.24 -18.74
C LYS A 6 -3.00 -43.26 -18.48
N ILE A 7 -4.19 -43.77 -18.16
CA ILE A 7 -5.36 -42.92 -17.87
C ILE A 7 -5.12 -42.08 -16.61
N LEU A 8 -4.58 -42.69 -15.55
CA LEU A 8 -4.25 -41.99 -14.31
C LEU A 8 -3.21 -40.88 -14.54
N GLY A 9 -2.18 -41.14 -15.36
CA GLY A 9 -1.19 -40.14 -15.74
C GLY A 9 -1.77 -38.98 -16.56
N VAL A 10 -2.70 -39.25 -17.48
CA VAL A 10 -3.38 -38.21 -18.26
C VAL A 10 -4.28 -37.35 -17.38
N ILE A 11 -5.06 -37.96 -16.48
CA ILE A 11 -5.91 -37.22 -15.53
C ILE A 11 -5.05 -36.35 -14.61
N PHE A 12 -3.99 -36.92 -14.04
CA PHE A 12 -3.08 -36.17 -13.16
C PHE A 12 -2.37 -35.04 -13.90
N GLY A 13 -1.86 -35.31 -15.11
CA GLY A 13 -1.24 -34.28 -15.95
C GLY A 13 -2.21 -33.17 -16.35
N GLY A 14 -3.45 -33.51 -16.68
CA GLY A 14 -4.51 -32.54 -16.94
C GLY A 14 -4.84 -31.69 -15.72
N LEU A 15 -4.91 -32.29 -14.53
CA LEU A 15 -5.21 -31.59 -13.29
C LEU A 15 -4.07 -30.65 -12.88
N VAL A 16 -2.82 -31.10 -12.99
CA VAL A 16 -1.63 -30.25 -12.79
C VAL A 16 -1.59 -29.11 -13.80
N GLY A 17 -1.86 -29.39 -15.08
CA GLY A 17 -1.93 -28.37 -16.12
C GLY A 17 -3.01 -27.32 -15.83
N LEU A 18 -4.19 -27.74 -15.38
CA LEU A 18 -5.28 -26.84 -15.01
C LEU A 18 -4.92 -25.98 -13.79
N VAL A 19 -4.28 -26.56 -12.76
CA VAL A 19 -3.79 -25.81 -11.60
C VAL A 19 -2.75 -24.77 -12.02
N LEU A 20 -1.79 -25.13 -12.87
CA LEU A 20 -0.78 -24.20 -13.37
C LEU A 20 -1.41 -23.03 -14.14
N ILE A 21 -2.38 -23.31 -15.02
CA ILE A 21 -3.10 -22.28 -15.76
C ILE A 21 -3.85 -21.35 -14.80
N ALA A 22 -4.54 -21.91 -13.79
CA ALA A 22 -5.26 -21.13 -12.79
C ALA A 22 -4.31 -20.21 -12.00
N VAL A 23 -3.15 -20.72 -11.57
CA VAL A 23 -2.13 -19.94 -10.87
C VAL A 23 -1.65 -18.78 -11.75
N VAL A 24 -1.25 -19.05 -13.00
CA VAL A 24 -0.78 -17.99 -13.92
C VAL A 24 -1.86 -16.93 -14.15
N ALA A 25 -3.11 -17.33 -14.36
CA ALA A 25 -4.22 -16.41 -14.54
C ALA A 25 -4.46 -15.53 -13.30
N ILE A 26 -4.44 -16.12 -12.10
CA ILE A 26 -4.60 -15.38 -10.84
C ILE A 26 -3.48 -14.36 -10.67
N PHE A 27 -2.23 -14.76 -10.90
CA PHE A 27 -1.08 -13.85 -10.79
C PHE A 27 -1.19 -12.68 -11.78
N ALA A 28 -1.49 -12.94 -13.05
CA ALA A 28 -1.62 -11.90 -14.07
C ALA A 28 -2.76 -10.91 -13.76
N ILE A 29 -3.92 -11.42 -13.34
CA ILE A 29 -5.06 -10.57 -12.94
C ILE A 29 -4.70 -9.76 -11.70
N SER A 30 -4.12 -10.38 -10.67
CA SER A 30 -3.74 -9.73 -9.43
C SER A 30 -2.76 -8.58 -9.68
N GLU A 31 -1.72 -8.82 -10.47
CA GLU A 31 -0.72 -7.80 -10.80
C GLU A 31 -1.34 -6.61 -11.57
N SER A 32 -2.25 -6.89 -12.51
CA SER A 32 -2.95 -5.83 -13.25
C SER A 32 -3.83 -4.95 -12.36
N GLN A 33 -4.39 -5.53 -11.29
CA GLN A 33 -5.27 -4.84 -10.37
C GLN A 33 -4.49 -4.06 -9.30
N ILE A 34 -3.41 -4.64 -8.77
CA ILE A 34 -2.54 -3.99 -7.77
C ILE A 34 -1.84 -2.76 -8.38
N ASN A 35 -1.39 -2.85 -9.62
CA ASN A 35 -0.67 -1.75 -10.30
C ASN A 35 -1.60 -0.70 -10.92
N LYS A 36 -2.91 -0.83 -10.74
CA LYS A 36 -3.88 0.09 -11.33
C LYS A 36 -3.87 1.43 -10.58
N ALA A 37 -3.24 2.43 -11.19
CA ALA A 37 -3.35 3.82 -10.72
C ALA A 37 -4.78 4.33 -10.96
N TYR A 38 -5.59 4.40 -9.90
CA TYR A 38 -6.88 5.06 -9.97
C TYR A 38 -6.66 6.57 -10.05
N ALA A 39 -7.08 7.17 -11.17
CA ALA A 39 -7.11 8.62 -11.31
C ALA A 39 -8.23 9.17 -10.42
N ILE A 40 -7.91 9.44 -9.16
CA ILE A 40 -8.81 10.15 -8.27
C ILE A 40 -8.81 11.60 -8.75
N LYS A 41 -10.00 12.11 -9.12
CA LYS A 41 -10.14 13.53 -9.44
C LYS A 41 -9.58 14.31 -8.26
N PRO A 42 -8.63 15.24 -8.47
CA PRO A 42 -8.19 16.11 -7.40
C PRO A 42 -9.44 16.83 -6.92
N GLU A 43 -9.90 16.52 -5.71
CA GLU A 43 -10.79 17.42 -5.03
C GLU A 43 -9.91 18.64 -4.78
N SER A 44 -10.05 19.66 -5.63
CA SER A 44 -9.40 20.95 -5.45
C SER A 44 -10.12 21.66 -4.30
N LEU A 45 -10.11 21.04 -3.12
CA LEU A 45 -10.41 21.75 -1.92
C LEU A 45 -9.23 22.69 -1.75
N ALA A 46 -9.47 23.99 -1.91
CA ALA A 46 -8.57 25.01 -1.41
C ALA A 46 -8.54 24.85 0.13
N VAL A 47 -7.77 23.87 0.60
CA VAL A 47 -7.59 23.61 2.02
C VAL A 47 -6.55 24.61 2.50
N VAL A 48 -7.01 25.65 3.16
CA VAL A 48 -6.11 26.51 3.93
C VAL A 48 -5.71 25.74 5.17
N VAL A 49 -4.45 25.32 5.25
CA VAL A 49 -3.90 24.64 6.43
C VAL A 49 -3.49 25.71 7.45
N PRO A 50 -4.16 25.80 8.61
CA PRO A 50 -3.76 26.75 9.65
C PRO A 50 -2.42 26.32 10.27
N THR A 51 -1.52 27.28 10.47
CA THR A 51 -0.17 27.04 11.01
C THR A 51 0.06 27.72 12.35
N ASP A 52 -0.98 28.24 12.99
CA ASP A 52 -0.89 28.84 14.32
C ASP A 52 -0.65 27.76 15.40
N ALA A 53 -0.22 28.19 16.59
CA ALA A 53 0.14 27.26 17.66
C ALA A 53 -1.02 26.36 18.11
N ASN A 54 -2.27 26.85 18.07
CA ASN A 54 -3.42 26.02 18.44
C ASN A 54 -3.70 24.97 17.37
N ALA A 55 -3.59 25.35 16.09
CA ALA A 55 -3.71 24.41 14.98
C ALA A 55 -2.63 23.31 15.03
N ILE A 56 -1.38 23.65 15.33
CA ILE A 56 -0.30 22.66 15.48
C ILE A 56 -0.58 21.70 16.65
N LYS A 57 -0.99 22.23 17.81
CA LYS A 57 -1.35 21.42 18.98
C LYS A 57 -2.52 20.47 18.70
N GLU A 58 -3.52 20.96 17.96
CA GLU A 58 -4.63 20.12 17.54
C GLU A 58 -4.19 19.06 16.52
N GLY A 59 -3.29 19.40 15.60
CA GLY A 59 -2.68 18.45 14.67
C GLY A 59 -1.95 17.31 15.40
N GLU A 60 -1.15 17.63 16.42
CA GLU A 60 -0.48 16.65 17.28
C GLU A 60 -1.49 15.75 18.00
N ARG A 61 -2.54 16.34 18.59
CA ARG A 61 -3.61 15.58 19.24
C ARG A 61 -4.28 14.62 18.27
N LEU A 62 -4.62 15.09 17.07
CA LEU A 62 -5.24 14.29 16.01
C LEU A 62 -4.34 13.15 15.55
N ALA A 63 -3.04 13.39 15.34
CA ALA A 63 -2.08 12.36 14.95
C ALA A 63 -2.04 11.21 15.97
N ASN A 64 -2.11 11.55 17.26
CA ASN A 64 -2.15 10.57 18.34
C ASN A 64 -3.49 9.81 18.39
N ILE A 65 -4.63 10.51 18.38
CA ILE A 65 -5.93 9.85 18.56
C ILE A 65 -6.44 9.13 17.31
N ARG A 66 -5.93 9.48 16.11
CA ARG A 66 -6.24 8.79 14.85
C ARG A 66 -5.30 7.63 14.54
N GLY A 67 -4.37 7.33 15.45
CA GLY A 67 -3.48 6.16 15.35
C GLY A 67 -2.34 6.32 14.35
N CYS A 68 -2.01 7.54 13.91
CA CYS A 68 -0.90 7.77 12.98
C CYS A 68 0.41 7.22 13.55
N THR A 69 0.66 7.48 14.83
CA THR A 69 1.85 7.01 15.57
C THR A 69 1.86 5.52 15.86
N GLY A 70 0.74 4.82 15.65
CA GLY A 70 0.65 3.37 15.83
C GLY A 70 1.37 2.59 14.73
N CYS A 71 1.20 3.02 13.48
CA CYS A 71 1.91 2.42 12.34
C CYS A 71 3.20 3.17 12.02
N HIS A 72 3.18 4.51 12.07
CA HIS A 72 4.28 5.36 11.63
C HIS A 72 5.31 5.68 12.72
N THR A 73 5.36 4.89 13.80
CA THR A 73 6.20 5.12 14.99
C THR A 73 5.88 6.41 15.76
N PRO A 74 6.28 6.54 17.04
CA PRO A 74 5.95 7.71 17.86
C PRO A 74 6.50 9.04 17.34
N ASP A 75 7.62 8.99 16.60
CA ASP A 75 8.28 10.14 15.98
C ASP A 75 7.83 10.40 14.54
N LEU A 76 6.84 9.64 14.05
CA LEU A 76 6.37 9.67 12.66
C LEU A 76 7.44 9.26 11.63
N GLY A 77 8.53 8.63 12.10
CA GLY A 77 9.67 8.19 11.30
C GLY A 77 9.38 6.96 10.43
N GLY A 78 8.29 6.24 10.71
CA GLY A 78 7.92 5.03 9.97
C GLY A 78 8.75 3.81 10.34
N GLU A 79 8.33 2.65 9.83
CA GLU A 79 8.98 1.36 10.04
C GLU A 79 8.87 0.55 8.74
N PRO A 80 9.98 0.40 7.96
CA PRO A 80 9.97 -0.33 6.70
C PRO A 80 9.50 -1.78 6.84
N LYS A 81 9.69 -2.39 8.01
CA LYS A 81 9.25 -3.75 8.31
C LYS A 81 8.10 -3.78 9.31
N PHE A 82 7.17 -2.84 9.19
CA PHE A 82 6.03 -2.73 10.12
C PHE A 82 5.25 -4.06 10.20
N PHE A 83 5.09 -4.73 9.06
CA PHE A 83 4.65 -6.10 8.98
C PHE A 83 5.43 -6.82 7.88
N ASP A 84 6.17 -7.87 8.20
CA ASP A 84 7.01 -8.60 7.23
C ASP A 84 6.88 -10.10 7.47
N ASN A 85 6.15 -10.80 6.58
CA ASN A 85 6.02 -12.26 6.60
C ASN A 85 6.05 -12.84 5.18
N PRO A 86 6.15 -14.17 5.00
CA PRO A 86 6.25 -14.80 3.68
C PRO A 86 5.06 -14.59 2.74
N LEU A 87 3.92 -14.12 3.25
CA LEU A 87 2.68 -13.89 2.50
C LEU A 87 2.42 -12.41 2.22
N ALA A 88 2.91 -11.49 3.05
CA ALA A 88 2.72 -10.05 2.88
C ALA A 88 3.79 -9.24 3.62
N ALA A 89 4.23 -8.16 2.98
CA ALA A 89 5.04 -7.12 3.56
C ALA A 89 4.27 -5.78 3.49
N ILE A 90 4.21 -5.06 4.61
CA ILE A 90 3.62 -3.73 4.73
C ILE A 90 4.67 -2.86 5.41
N SER A 91 5.10 -1.80 4.72
CA SER A 91 5.95 -0.76 5.28
C SER A 91 5.10 0.40 5.79
N ALA A 92 5.51 0.99 6.91
CA ALA A 92 4.99 2.26 7.38
C ALA A 92 5.93 3.38 6.94
N ALA A 93 5.43 4.31 6.11
CA ALA A 93 6.26 5.36 5.53
C ALA A 93 6.79 6.35 6.57
N ASN A 94 7.98 6.89 6.35
CA ASN A 94 8.49 8.04 7.10
C ASN A 94 7.68 9.29 6.73
N LEU A 95 6.91 9.86 7.67
CA LEU A 95 6.08 11.04 7.44
C LEU A 95 6.81 12.35 7.76
N THR A 96 8.05 12.28 8.27
CA THR A 96 8.84 13.48 8.63
C THR A 96 9.39 14.19 7.39
N ARG A 97 10.04 15.33 7.62
CA ARG A 97 10.83 16.05 6.60
C ARG A 97 12.29 15.57 6.52
N GLY A 98 12.68 14.58 7.32
CA GLY A 98 14.04 14.03 7.36
C GLY A 98 14.40 13.21 6.12
N ALA A 99 15.61 12.62 6.12
CA ALA A 99 16.07 11.77 5.02
C ALA A 99 15.10 10.59 4.79
N GLY A 100 14.65 10.41 3.54
CA GLY A 100 13.65 9.40 3.18
C GLY A 100 12.21 9.74 3.59
N GLY A 101 11.97 10.91 4.19
CA GLY A 101 10.67 11.36 4.68
C GLY A 101 9.78 11.98 3.60
N ARG A 102 8.50 11.61 3.61
CA ARG A 102 7.47 12.00 2.64
C ARG A 102 7.11 13.49 2.72
N ALA A 103 7.18 14.11 3.90
CA ALA A 103 6.81 15.52 4.06
C ALA A 103 7.71 16.49 3.27
N SER A 104 8.88 16.06 2.81
CA SER A 104 9.75 16.88 1.96
C SER A 104 9.20 17.07 0.54
N GLY A 105 8.42 16.12 0.02
CA GLY A 105 7.93 16.10 -1.37
C GLY A 105 6.41 16.16 -1.54
N TYR A 106 5.65 16.20 -0.44
CA TYR A 106 4.18 16.32 -0.43
C TYR A 106 3.77 17.78 -0.31
N THR A 107 2.84 18.22 -1.16
CA THR A 107 2.08 19.46 -0.94
C THR A 107 0.92 19.22 0.04
N ASP A 108 0.24 20.28 0.48
CA ASP A 108 -0.94 20.15 1.34
C ASP A 108 -2.05 19.33 0.66
N GLU A 109 -2.22 19.49 -0.66
CA GLU A 109 -3.17 18.69 -1.43
C GLU A 109 -2.75 17.21 -1.51
N ASP A 110 -1.45 16.92 -1.59
CA ASP A 110 -0.95 15.54 -1.53
C ASP A 110 -1.28 14.91 -0.16
N TRP A 111 -1.14 15.67 0.93
CA TRP A 111 -1.50 15.20 2.28
C TRP A 111 -3.00 14.97 2.44
N VAL A 112 -3.84 15.89 1.94
CA VAL A 112 -5.31 15.74 1.97
C VAL A 112 -5.73 14.49 1.22
N ARG A 113 -5.17 14.24 0.03
CA ARG A 113 -5.42 13.00 -0.74
C ARG A 113 -4.94 11.76 0.01
N ALA A 114 -3.75 11.79 0.60
CA ALA A 114 -3.22 10.66 1.35
C ALA A 114 -4.11 10.30 2.54
N ILE A 115 -4.56 11.30 3.30
CA ILE A 115 -5.37 11.09 4.51
C ILE A 115 -6.80 10.67 4.17
N ARG A 116 -7.44 11.31 3.18
CA ARG A 116 -8.87 11.10 2.89
C ARG A 116 -9.15 9.97 1.91
N GLN A 117 -8.20 9.67 1.03
CA GLN A 117 -8.39 8.78 -0.12
C GLN A 117 -7.39 7.63 -0.15
N ALA A 118 -6.54 7.50 0.89
CA ALA A 118 -5.46 6.51 0.94
C ALA A 118 -4.57 6.54 -0.32
N TRP A 119 -4.39 7.74 -0.88
CA TRP A 119 -3.63 7.94 -2.11
C TRP A 119 -2.15 8.14 -1.83
N GLN A 120 -1.30 7.65 -2.74
CA GLN A 120 0.13 7.93 -2.74
C GLN A 120 0.56 8.56 -4.05
N LYS A 121 1.51 9.50 -3.98
CA LYS A 121 2.05 10.17 -5.15
C LYS A 121 2.99 9.22 -5.92
N MET A 122 2.70 9.05 -7.22
CA MET A 122 3.46 8.21 -8.13
C MET A 122 4.95 8.59 -8.14
N GLY A 123 5.82 7.58 -8.20
CA GLY A 123 7.27 7.76 -8.24
C GLY A 123 7.97 7.74 -6.87
N MET A 124 7.22 7.77 -5.76
CA MET A 124 7.77 7.41 -4.46
C MET A 124 7.50 5.94 -4.20
N ALA A 125 8.55 5.11 -4.33
CA ALA A 125 8.47 3.66 -4.22
C ALA A 125 7.65 3.21 -2.99
N CYS A 126 6.88 2.14 -3.14
CA CYS A 126 6.51 1.28 -2.02
C CYS A 126 7.82 0.64 -1.52
N GLY A 127 8.49 1.33 -0.60
CA GLY A 127 9.67 0.85 0.11
C GLY A 127 9.34 0.70 1.57
#